data_AF-A0A8E0M6C8-F1
#
_entry.id   AF-A0A8E0M6C8-F1
#
_cell.length_a   1.000
_cell.length_b   1.000
_cell.length_c   1.000
_cell.angle_alpha   90.00
_cell.angle_beta   90.00
_cell.angle_gamma   90.00
#
_symmetry.space_group_name_H-M   'P 1'
#
loop_
_entity.id
_entity.type
_entity.pdbx_description
1 polymer ?
#
loop_
_entity_poly.entity_id
_entity_poly.type
_entity_poly.pdbx_seq_one_letter_code
_entity_poly.pdbx_strand_id
1 'polypeptide(L)'
;MPGKPGADGRTAYAHFAYANSQDGHADFSTTDPNRKYIGFYSDFTSDDSTNPSDYSWSLIKGADGANGKDGVPGKPGADGKTPYFHIAYADSSDGRTNFSLDTPASRKYIGSYTDFTQADSANPAVYSWQLVQGPKGDTGPQGPQGPQGVPGSKDVPYPYVQLDAPANPKKGDTWWHGTSLKDATAVQRYDGSKWVDDAIAQAVLYIKELNSIILNSAEINSPNINVPFQHVRISGSEILSSGSLTLHGASYVISGNIEDNSGKPNGQIYHTEVNPDGLLSYITQTDGTTQMHTSRISMGVLELTDLVSGLGNSAKYITSTFNAHDAVDYYHKDSGLETNDVKKLNISYSRKGPNVTIGIAFEMKTGNGWVKIANIRPGYSPFNSDDAARLLGSMSYTGAACELYVSAGGIYIIPWRGQGGYAGSLSFITHDAYPTNDAVVN
;
A
#
# COMPACT_ATOMS: atom_id res chain seq x y z
N MET A 1 28.73 41.96 -16.02
CA MET A 1 29.81 42.98 -15.97
C MET A 1 29.62 43.88 -14.74
N PRO A 2 30.61 44.02 -13.84
CA PRO A 2 30.47 44.84 -12.64
C PRO A 2 30.52 46.34 -12.97
N GLY A 3 29.57 47.10 -12.42
CA GLY A 3 29.56 48.56 -12.43
C GLY A 3 30.44 49.17 -11.33
N LYS A 4 30.56 50.50 -11.29
CA LYS A 4 31.19 51.19 -10.16
C LYS A 4 30.35 50.97 -8.89
N PRO A 5 30.95 50.73 -7.71
CA PRO A 5 30.21 50.63 -6.47
C PRO A 5 29.35 51.88 -6.23
N GLY A 6 28.09 51.68 -5.83
CA GLY A 6 27.22 52.76 -5.41
C GLY A 6 27.73 53.45 -4.14
N ALA A 7 27.15 54.59 -3.78
CA ALA A 7 27.45 55.27 -2.52
C ALA A 7 27.20 54.41 -1.27
N ASP A 8 26.41 53.34 -1.43
CA ASP A 8 26.09 52.31 -0.44
C ASP A 8 27.07 51.11 -0.44
N GLY A 9 28.13 51.15 -1.25
CA GLY A 9 29.16 50.11 -1.33
C GLY A 9 28.76 48.86 -2.12
N ARG A 10 27.54 48.78 -2.66
CA ARG A 10 27.08 47.63 -3.46
C ARG A 10 27.53 47.77 -4.92
N THR A 11 27.94 46.65 -5.52
CA THR A 11 28.34 46.57 -6.93
C THR A 11 27.17 46.04 -7.74
N ALA A 12 26.61 46.87 -8.62
CA ALA A 12 25.59 46.42 -9.58
C ALA A 12 26.26 45.64 -10.71
N TYR A 13 25.63 44.57 -11.19
CA TYR A 13 26.07 43.79 -12.33
C TYR A 13 25.13 44.02 -13.51
N ALA A 14 25.69 44.27 -14.68
CA ALA A 14 24.98 44.29 -15.95
C ALA A 14 25.09 42.92 -16.63
N HIS A 15 23.95 42.35 -17.02
CA HIS A 15 23.80 41.06 -17.67
C HIS A 15 23.26 41.24 -19.09
N PHE A 16 23.74 40.40 -19.99
CA PHE A 16 23.30 40.38 -21.39
C PHE A 16 22.82 38.99 -21.76
N ALA A 17 21.72 38.95 -22.50
CA ALA A 17 21.21 37.74 -23.10
C ALA A 17 20.79 38.00 -24.55
N TYR A 18 20.56 36.94 -25.30
CA TYR A 18 20.30 36.96 -26.73
C TYR A 18 19.11 36.06 -27.05
N ALA A 19 18.21 36.50 -27.93
CA ALA A 19 17.00 35.76 -28.28
C ALA A 19 16.52 36.05 -29.71
N ASN A 20 15.65 35.20 -30.24
CA ASN A 20 15.06 35.33 -31.57
C ASN A 20 13.61 35.86 -31.55
N SER A 21 13.09 36.23 -30.37
CA SER A 21 11.79 36.88 -30.18
C SER A 21 11.88 38.15 -29.34
N GLN A 22 10.89 39.03 -29.52
CA GLN A 22 10.79 40.33 -28.85
C GLN A 22 10.59 40.21 -27.33
N ASP A 23 10.08 39.09 -26.85
CA ASP A 23 9.89 38.77 -25.44
C ASP A 23 11.02 37.92 -24.85
N GLY A 24 12.05 37.59 -25.64
CA GLY A 24 13.23 36.86 -25.17
C GLY A 24 13.13 35.34 -25.12
N HIS A 25 11.95 34.77 -25.34
CA HIS A 25 11.72 33.35 -25.09
C HIS A 25 12.20 32.43 -26.22
N ALA A 26 12.08 32.85 -27.47
CA ALA A 26 12.52 32.04 -28.60
C ALA A 26 14.04 32.02 -28.64
N ASP A 27 14.64 30.84 -28.52
CA ASP A 27 16.08 30.66 -28.53
C ASP A 27 16.75 31.63 -27.53
N PHE A 28 16.43 31.53 -26.24
CA PHE A 28 17.16 32.30 -25.22
C PHE A 28 18.59 31.78 -25.08
N SER A 29 19.56 32.68 -24.91
CA SER A 29 20.93 32.33 -24.59
C SER A 29 21.64 33.46 -23.87
N THR A 30 22.36 33.16 -22.79
CA THR A 30 23.27 34.11 -22.13
C THR A 30 24.66 34.15 -22.78
N THR A 31 24.94 33.25 -23.74
CA THR A 31 26.30 33.05 -24.28
C THR A 31 26.40 33.05 -25.80
N ASP A 32 25.28 32.91 -26.53
CA ASP A 32 25.25 32.85 -28.01
C ASP A 32 24.80 34.19 -28.60
N PRO A 33 25.72 35.05 -29.08
CA PRO A 33 25.38 36.37 -29.57
C PRO A 33 24.71 36.35 -30.96
N ASN A 34 24.62 35.21 -31.64
CA ASN A 34 24.05 35.12 -32.99
C ASN A 34 22.52 34.99 -32.96
N ARG A 35 21.84 36.00 -32.40
CA ARG A 35 20.37 36.06 -32.28
C ARG A 35 19.82 37.42 -32.73
N LYS A 36 18.50 37.53 -32.89
CA LYS A 36 17.83 38.75 -33.41
C LYS A 36 17.64 39.86 -32.38
N TYR A 37 17.58 39.55 -31.09
CA TYR A 37 17.31 40.46 -29.98
C TYR A 37 18.38 40.33 -28.91
N ILE A 38 18.73 41.45 -28.26
CA ILE A 38 19.60 41.54 -27.09
C ILE A 38 18.76 41.95 -25.89
N GLY A 39 18.90 41.22 -24.79
CA GLY A 39 18.28 41.49 -23.52
C GLY A 39 19.27 42.17 -22.58
N PHE A 40 18.84 43.22 -21.88
CA PHE A 40 19.59 43.85 -20.81
C PHE A 40 18.89 43.65 -19.46
N TYR A 41 19.65 43.21 -18.47
CA TYR A 41 19.20 43.06 -17.09
C TYR A 41 20.27 43.58 -16.14
N SER A 42 19.88 44.19 -15.03
CA SER A 42 20.84 44.61 -14.01
C SER A 42 20.33 44.27 -12.62
N ASP A 43 21.19 43.67 -11.80
CA ASP A 43 20.93 43.39 -10.41
C ASP A 43 22.22 43.50 -9.56
N PHE A 44 22.25 42.85 -8.39
CA PHE A 44 23.43 42.82 -7.52
C PHE A 44 24.06 41.41 -7.43
N THR A 45 23.71 40.51 -8.36
CA THR A 45 24.19 39.13 -8.44
C THR A 45 25.23 39.03 -9.54
N SER A 46 26.29 38.24 -9.36
CA SER A 46 27.32 38.12 -10.41
C SER A 46 26.90 37.19 -11.56
N ASP A 47 25.96 36.27 -11.31
CA ASP A 47 25.54 35.25 -12.26
C ASP A 47 24.43 35.78 -13.18
N ASP A 48 24.46 35.42 -14.47
CA ASP A 48 23.41 35.78 -15.42
C ASP A 48 22.08 35.07 -15.09
N SER A 49 20.97 35.81 -15.17
CA SER A 49 19.63 35.20 -15.02
C SER A 49 19.33 34.25 -16.17
N THR A 50 18.80 33.08 -15.86
CA THR A 50 18.28 32.14 -16.86
C THR A 50 16.82 32.40 -17.23
N ASN A 51 16.19 33.43 -16.65
CA ASN A 51 14.80 33.79 -16.92
C ASN A 51 14.73 34.93 -17.97
N PRO A 52 14.21 34.67 -19.18
CA PRO A 52 14.13 35.68 -20.23
C PRO A 52 13.33 36.92 -19.83
N SER A 53 12.35 36.80 -18.94
CA SER A 53 11.49 37.91 -18.51
C SER A 53 12.19 38.92 -17.59
N ASP A 54 13.38 38.60 -17.07
CA ASP A 54 14.16 39.55 -16.26
C ASP A 54 14.78 40.64 -17.14
N TYR A 55 15.05 40.30 -18.41
CA TYR A 55 15.71 41.14 -19.39
C TYR A 55 14.72 42.05 -20.14
N SER A 56 15.14 43.29 -20.38
CA SER A 56 14.50 44.19 -21.35
C SER A 56 15.09 43.95 -22.73
N TRP A 57 14.26 43.54 -23.69
CA TRP A 57 14.69 43.09 -25.01
C TRP A 57 14.62 44.19 -26.07
N SER A 58 15.69 44.29 -26.87
CA SER A 58 15.81 45.19 -28.02
C SER A 58 16.30 44.43 -29.24
N LEU A 59 15.80 44.79 -30.42
CA LEU A 59 16.17 44.14 -31.68
C LEU A 59 17.61 44.54 -32.09
N ILE A 60 18.46 43.55 -32.38
CA ILE A 60 19.89 43.72 -32.77
C ILE A 60 20.03 44.16 -34.23
N LYS A 61 18.97 44.12 -35.04
CA LYS A 61 19.05 44.50 -36.46
C LYS A 61 17.70 44.96 -37.03
N GLY A 62 17.64 46.21 -37.48
CA GLY A 62 16.49 46.76 -38.18
C GLY A 62 16.21 46.03 -39.49
N ALA A 63 14.99 45.51 -39.63
CA ALA A 63 14.32 45.58 -40.92
C ALA A 63 13.85 47.03 -41.04
N ASP A 64 14.42 47.72 -42.03
CA ASP A 64 14.18 49.12 -42.40
C ASP A 64 14.92 50.15 -41.53
N GLY A 65 15.96 50.73 -42.13
CA GLY A 65 16.84 51.71 -41.49
C GLY A 65 16.10 52.89 -40.89
N ALA A 66 16.03 52.90 -39.57
CA ALA A 66 15.98 54.10 -38.73
C ALA A 66 17.05 53.94 -37.64
N ASN A 67 18.26 54.42 -37.98
CA ASN A 67 19.39 54.80 -37.13
C ASN A 67 19.46 54.14 -35.73
N GLY A 68 20.31 53.12 -35.59
CA GLY A 68 20.78 52.59 -34.30
C GLY A 68 21.64 53.60 -33.54
N LYS A 69 21.02 54.71 -33.16
CA LYS A 69 21.57 55.85 -32.42
C LYS A 69 20.92 56.00 -31.04
N ASP A 70 20.09 55.06 -30.62
CA ASP A 70 19.37 55.10 -29.36
C ASP A 70 19.86 53.98 -28.43
N GLY A 71 20.07 54.31 -27.17
CA GLY A 71 20.40 53.36 -26.10
C GLY A 71 19.24 52.41 -25.78
N VAL A 72 19.55 51.32 -25.12
CA VAL A 72 18.56 50.31 -24.69
C VAL A 72 17.86 50.79 -23.41
N PRO A 73 16.52 50.95 -23.39
CA PRO A 73 15.80 51.38 -22.19
C PRO A 73 15.84 50.30 -21.09
N GLY A 74 16.22 50.72 -19.88
CA GLY A 74 16.13 49.93 -18.65
C GLY A 74 14.76 50.03 -17.98
N LYS A 75 14.55 49.28 -16.89
CA LYS A 75 13.32 49.40 -16.07
C LYS A 75 13.28 50.78 -15.40
N PRO A 76 12.12 51.47 -15.35
CA PRO A 76 12.00 52.75 -14.65
C PRO A 76 12.42 52.64 -13.19
N GLY A 77 13.19 53.61 -12.70
CA GLY A 77 13.49 53.75 -11.29
C GLY A 77 12.24 54.07 -10.47
N ALA A 78 12.35 53.99 -9.13
CA ALA A 78 11.25 54.36 -8.22
C ALA A 78 10.79 55.83 -8.39
N ASP A 79 11.60 56.67 -9.05
CA ASP A 79 11.33 58.06 -9.41
C ASP A 79 10.65 58.23 -10.78
N GLY A 80 10.33 57.13 -11.47
CA GLY A 80 9.64 57.12 -12.77
C GLY A 80 10.53 57.42 -13.98
N LYS A 81 11.85 57.59 -13.80
CA LYS A 81 12.78 57.85 -14.91
C LYS A 81 13.28 56.55 -15.53
N THR A 82 13.35 56.53 -16.87
CA THR A 82 13.86 55.39 -17.65
C THR A 82 15.33 55.62 -17.98
N PRO A 83 16.28 54.82 -17.43
CA PRO A 83 17.68 54.90 -17.81
C PRO A 83 17.89 54.26 -19.18
N TYR A 84 18.84 54.77 -19.97
CA TYR A 84 19.25 54.20 -21.25
C TYR A 84 20.69 53.71 -21.16
N PHE A 85 20.93 52.47 -21.62
CA PHE A 85 22.24 51.87 -21.69
C PHE A 85 22.81 51.97 -23.12
N HIS A 86 24.03 52.47 -23.24
CA HIS A 86 24.70 52.73 -24.50
C HIS A 86 25.95 51.87 -24.65
N ILE A 87 26.19 51.38 -25.86
CA ILE A 87 27.40 50.65 -26.24
C ILE A 87 28.15 51.44 -27.31
N ALA A 88 29.47 51.50 -27.19
CA ALA A 88 30.35 52.00 -28.23
C ALA A 88 31.56 51.08 -28.41
N TYR A 89 32.27 51.25 -29.53
CA TYR A 89 33.44 50.45 -29.89
C TYR A 89 34.63 51.32 -30.26
N ALA A 90 35.85 50.90 -29.91
CA ALA A 90 37.08 51.64 -30.19
C ALA A 90 38.31 50.72 -30.25
N ASP A 91 39.42 51.25 -30.77
CA ASP A 91 40.70 50.56 -30.85
C ASP A 91 41.69 50.94 -29.73
N SER A 92 41.30 51.86 -28.84
CA SER A 92 42.10 52.28 -27.70
C SER A 92 41.36 52.16 -26.38
N SER A 93 42.12 51.96 -25.31
CA SER A 93 41.61 51.82 -23.93
C SER A 93 40.91 53.06 -23.37
N ASP A 94 41.02 54.20 -24.06
CA ASP A 94 40.36 55.45 -23.73
C ASP A 94 39.21 55.81 -24.70
N GLY A 95 38.90 54.92 -25.65
CA GLY A 95 37.78 55.08 -26.58
C GLY A 95 37.99 56.01 -27.75
N ARG A 96 39.11 56.74 -27.80
CA ARG A 96 39.29 57.85 -28.75
C ARG A 96 39.71 57.38 -30.13
N THR A 97 40.39 56.25 -30.22
CA THR A 97 40.90 55.73 -31.50
C THR A 97 39.78 54.97 -32.20
N ASN A 98 39.35 55.48 -33.35
CA ASN A 98 38.33 54.89 -34.19
C ASN A 98 37.00 54.59 -33.46
N PHE A 99 36.53 55.55 -32.67
CA PHE A 99 35.23 55.50 -32.00
C PHE A 99 34.09 55.21 -32.99
N SER A 100 33.20 54.30 -32.62
CA SER A 100 32.05 53.92 -33.44
C SER A 100 30.86 53.53 -32.56
N LEU A 101 29.67 53.98 -32.98
CA LEU A 101 28.38 53.59 -32.40
C LEU A 101 27.70 52.48 -33.20
N ASP A 102 28.07 52.31 -34.48
CA ASP A 102 27.24 51.58 -35.42
C ASP A 102 27.52 50.05 -35.47
N THR A 103 28.74 49.56 -35.15
CA THR A 103 29.06 48.11 -35.03
C THR A 103 30.42 47.80 -34.36
N PRO A 104 30.61 46.57 -33.81
CA PRO A 104 31.88 46.14 -33.20
C PRO A 104 33.07 46.01 -34.14
N ALA A 105 32.87 45.74 -35.44
CA ALA A 105 33.92 45.40 -36.41
C ALA A 105 35.08 44.57 -35.78
N SER A 106 36.33 44.85 -36.14
CA SER A 106 37.53 44.30 -35.49
C SER A 106 38.05 45.19 -34.35
N ARG A 107 37.15 45.88 -33.63
CA ARG A 107 37.53 46.83 -32.58
C ARG A 107 37.98 46.10 -31.33
N LYS A 108 39.06 46.59 -30.73
CA LYS A 108 39.72 45.92 -29.59
C LYS A 108 38.99 46.14 -28.26
N TYR A 109 38.30 47.26 -28.13
CA TYR A 109 37.65 47.69 -26.89
C TYR A 109 36.15 47.91 -27.09
N ILE A 110 35.37 47.50 -26.08
CA ILE A 110 33.95 47.82 -25.94
C ILE A 110 33.79 48.84 -24.82
N GLY A 111 32.99 49.87 -25.04
CA GLY A 111 32.67 50.92 -24.09
C GLY A 111 31.22 50.83 -23.67
N SER A 112 30.95 50.99 -22.37
CA SER A 112 29.59 51.04 -21.83
C SER A 112 29.30 52.34 -21.08
N TYR A 113 28.12 52.91 -21.28
CA TYR A 113 27.65 54.15 -20.64
C TYR A 113 26.16 54.05 -20.31
N THR A 114 25.70 54.74 -19.26
CA THR A 114 24.28 54.81 -18.91
C THR A 114 23.92 56.21 -18.49
N ASP A 115 22.83 56.74 -19.06
CA ASP A 115 22.24 58.01 -18.64
C ASP A 115 20.70 57.96 -18.76
N PHE A 116 20.05 59.13 -18.87
CA PHE A 116 18.60 59.24 -19.07
C PHE A 116 18.26 59.84 -20.45
N THR A 117 19.23 59.89 -21.36
CA THR A 117 19.08 60.39 -22.72
C THR A 117 18.87 59.21 -23.65
N GLN A 118 17.81 59.23 -24.45
CA GLN A 118 17.57 58.12 -25.36
C GLN A 118 18.67 57.97 -26.41
N ALA A 119 19.21 59.08 -26.93
CA ALA A 119 20.24 59.07 -27.96
C ALA A 119 21.64 58.75 -27.41
N ASP A 120 22.41 57.94 -28.15
CA ASP A 120 23.80 57.61 -27.88
C ASP A 120 24.72 58.84 -27.85
N SER A 121 25.68 58.83 -26.93
CA SER A 121 26.67 59.90 -26.81
C SER A 121 27.79 59.74 -27.83
N ALA A 122 28.05 60.78 -28.62
CA ALA A 122 29.23 60.82 -29.50
C ALA A 122 30.55 61.12 -28.75
N ASN A 123 30.49 61.29 -27.41
CA ASN A 123 31.66 61.60 -26.60
C ASN A 123 32.31 60.32 -26.03
N PRO A 124 33.46 59.85 -26.54
CA PRO A 124 34.09 58.61 -26.04
C PRO A 124 34.47 58.65 -24.56
N ALA A 125 34.60 59.84 -23.95
CA ALA A 125 35.02 59.98 -22.56
C ALA A 125 33.93 59.61 -21.54
N VAL A 126 32.65 59.51 -21.93
CA VAL A 126 31.58 59.08 -21.02
C VAL A 126 31.47 57.56 -20.90
N TYR A 127 32.05 56.83 -21.84
CA TYR A 127 32.06 55.37 -21.86
C TYR A 127 33.18 54.82 -20.98
N SER A 128 32.88 53.74 -20.24
CA SER A 128 33.88 52.93 -19.55
C SER A 128 34.33 51.81 -20.46
N TRP A 129 35.61 51.79 -20.82
CA TRP A 129 36.17 50.90 -21.85
C TRP A 129 36.81 49.65 -21.28
N GLN A 130 36.54 48.50 -21.90
CA GLN A 130 37.13 47.21 -21.59
C GLN A 130 37.69 46.55 -22.85
N LEU A 131 38.88 45.93 -22.72
CA LEU A 131 39.49 45.15 -23.81
C LEU A 131 38.71 43.85 -23.97
N VAL A 132 38.15 43.61 -25.15
CA VAL A 132 37.38 42.40 -25.47
C VAL A 132 38.07 41.50 -26.49
N GLN A 133 39.06 42.02 -27.20
CA GLN A 133 39.88 41.25 -28.12
C GLN A 133 41.27 40.99 -27.51
N GLY A 134 41.46 39.81 -26.92
CA GLY A 134 42.79 39.32 -26.57
C GLY A 134 43.62 39.05 -27.84
N PRO A 135 44.96 39.15 -27.79
CA PRO A 135 45.78 38.70 -28.91
C PRO A 135 45.50 37.22 -29.18
N LYS A 136 45.34 36.86 -30.45
CA LYS A 136 45.40 35.48 -30.92
C LYS A 136 46.68 34.87 -30.35
N GLY A 137 46.55 33.89 -29.45
CA GLY A 137 47.71 33.18 -28.91
C GLY A 137 48.47 32.51 -30.06
N ASP A 138 49.78 32.69 -30.10
CA ASP A 138 50.64 31.87 -30.96
C ASP A 138 50.49 30.40 -30.56
N THR A 139 50.42 29.51 -31.54
CA THR A 139 50.37 28.06 -31.35
C THR A 139 51.54 27.62 -30.48
N GLY A 140 51.28 27.17 -29.24
CA GLY A 140 52.30 26.56 -28.40
C GLY A 140 52.80 25.25 -29.03
N PRO A 141 54.07 24.84 -28.81
CA PRO A 141 54.53 23.52 -29.24
C PRO A 141 53.65 22.43 -28.62
N GLN A 142 53.28 21.41 -29.41
CA GLN A 142 52.50 20.26 -28.97
C GLN A 142 53.15 19.65 -27.71
N GLY A 143 52.41 19.60 -26.59
CA GLY A 143 52.86 18.93 -25.38
C GLY A 143 53.14 17.44 -25.64
N PRO A 144 54.07 16.79 -24.92
CA PRO A 144 54.32 15.36 -25.08
C PRO A 144 53.00 14.60 -24.90
N GLN A 145 52.74 13.65 -25.79
CA GLN A 145 51.58 12.77 -25.71
C GLN A 145 51.51 12.17 -24.30
N GLY A 146 50.41 12.40 -23.59
CA GLY A 146 50.19 11.80 -22.27
C GLY A 146 50.31 10.27 -22.39
N PRO A 147 50.79 9.57 -21.34
CA PRO A 147 50.91 8.11 -21.38
C PRO A 147 49.59 7.51 -21.85
N GLN A 148 49.67 6.63 -22.84
CA GLN A 148 48.52 5.90 -23.38
C GLN A 148 47.74 5.30 -22.20
N GLY A 149 46.46 5.66 -22.07
CA GLY A 149 45.59 5.05 -21.07
C GLY A 149 45.67 3.53 -21.21
N VAL A 150 45.76 2.82 -20.08
CA VAL A 150 45.80 1.35 -20.06
C VAL A 150 44.68 0.84 -20.98
N PRO A 151 44.98 0.03 -22.01
CA PRO A 151 43.93 -0.60 -22.80
C PRO A 151 42.98 -1.32 -21.84
N GLY A 152 41.67 -1.10 -21.97
CA GLY A 152 40.68 -1.84 -21.17
C GLY A 152 40.99 -3.34 -21.23
N SER A 153 40.95 -4.00 -20.08
CA SER A 153 41.32 -5.42 -19.95
C SER A 153 40.71 -6.24 -21.09
N LYS A 154 41.57 -6.95 -21.84
CA LYS A 154 41.14 -7.83 -22.94
C LYS A 154 40.40 -9.07 -22.43
N ASP A 155 40.33 -9.28 -21.12
CA ASP A 155 39.83 -10.48 -20.46
C ASP A 155 38.52 -10.25 -19.70
N VAL A 156 37.83 -9.13 -19.97
CA VAL A 156 36.49 -8.89 -19.40
C VAL A 156 35.46 -9.66 -20.23
N PRO A 157 34.66 -10.55 -19.62
CA PRO A 157 33.59 -11.23 -20.32
C PRO A 157 32.50 -10.29 -20.84
N TYR A 158 31.91 -10.63 -21.98
CA TYR A 158 30.84 -9.86 -22.62
C TYR A 158 29.51 -10.63 -22.66
N PRO A 159 28.35 -9.94 -22.55
CA PRO A 159 27.07 -10.48 -22.95
C PRO A 159 26.82 -10.26 -24.45
N TYR A 160 26.52 -11.34 -25.17
CA TYR A 160 26.10 -11.33 -26.58
C TYR A 160 24.59 -11.54 -26.68
N VAL A 161 23.92 -10.75 -27.53
CA VAL A 161 22.50 -10.91 -27.88
C VAL A 161 22.39 -10.98 -29.39
N GLN A 162 22.39 -12.19 -29.94
CA GLN A 162 22.39 -12.45 -31.39
C GLN A 162 21.95 -13.89 -31.69
N LEU A 163 21.61 -14.17 -32.96
CA LEU A 163 21.10 -15.50 -33.37
C LEU A 163 22.18 -16.55 -33.58
N ASP A 164 23.33 -16.15 -34.12
CA ASP A 164 24.45 -17.05 -34.39
C ASP A 164 25.44 -17.04 -33.23
N ALA A 165 26.13 -18.17 -33.01
CA ALA A 165 27.14 -18.26 -31.96
C ALA A 165 28.25 -17.22 -32.18
N PRO A 166 28.66 -16.46 -31.15
CA PRO A 166 29.75 -15.50 -31.26
C PRO A 166 31.06 -16.15 -31.71
N ALA A 167 31.75 -15.50 -32.66
CA ALA A 167 33.05 -15.95 -33.13
C ALA A 167 34.17 -15.52 -32.16
N ASN A 168 35.10 -16.44 -31.86
CA ASN A 168 36.21 -16.24 -30.93
C ASN A 168 35.77 -15.83 -29.50
N PRO A 169 34.87 -16.59 -28.85
CA PRO A 169 34.41 -16.26 -27.50
C PRO A 169 35.48 -16.48 -26.45
N LYS A 170 35.35 -15.76 -25.34
CA LYS A 170 36.24 -15.83 -24.17
C LYS A 170 35.57 -16.56 -23.03
N LYS A 171 36.38 -17.20 -22.19
CA LYS A 171 35.86 -17.91 -21.02
C LYS A 171 35.06 -16.95 -20.13
N GLY A 172 33.80 -17.30 -19.88
CA GLY A 172 32.87 -16.49 -19.09
C GLY A 172 31.94 -15.61 -19.92
N ASP A 173 32.13 -15.48 -21.24
CA ASP A 173 31.17 -14.79 -22.10
C ASP A 173 29.81 -15.45 -22.00
N THR A 174 28.75 -14.65 -22.01
CA THR A 174 27.36 -15.14 -21.99
C THR A 174 26.70 -14.83 -23.32
N TRP A 175 25.87 -15.74 -23.82
CA TRP A 175 25.17 -15.60 -25.08
C TRP A 175 23.69 -15.88 -24.89
N TRP A 176 22.90 -14.85 -25.13
CA TRP A 176 21.45 -14.88 -25.10
C TRP A 176 20.94 -14.98 -26.54
N HIS A 177 20.20 -16.04 -26.83
CA HIS A 177 19.68 -16.29 -28.17
C HIS A 177 18.29 -16.91 -28.15
N GLY A 178 17.62 -16.83 -29.29
CA GLY A 178 16.30 -17.37 -29.52
C GLY A 178 16.16 -17.88 -30.96
N THR A 179 14.92 -18.14 -31.35
CA THR A 179 14.58 -18.43 -32.75
C THR A 179 14.55 -17.16 -33.61
N SER A 180 14.49 -15.98 -32.98
CA SER A 180 14.51 -14.65 -33.57
C SER A 180 15.09 -13.62 -32.57
N LEU A 181 15.30 -12.36 -32.99
CA LEU A 181 15.73 -11.29 -32.08
C LEU A 181 14.59 -10.79 -31.16
N LYS A 182 13.39 -11.38 -31.26
CA LYS A 182 12.22 -11.03 -30.44
C LYS A 182 12.02 -11.99 -29.27
N ASP A 183 12.79 -13.07 -29.19
CA ASP A 183 12.73 -14.09 -28.16
C ASP A 183 14.14 -14.40 -27.64
N ALA A 184 14.23 -14.68 -26.35
CA ALA A 184 15.42 -15.24 -25.72
C ALA A 184 15.00 -16.57 -25.09
N THR A 185 15.30 -17.67 -25.78
CA THR A 185 14.90 -19.02 -25.36
C THR A 185 16.01 -19.77 -24.64
N ALA A 186 17.25 -19.29 -24.73
CA ALA A 186 18.39 -19.89 -24.08
C ALA A 186 19.42 -18.83 -23.65
N VAL A 187 20.13 -19.13 -22.56
CA VAL A 187 21.35 -18.45 -22.14
C VAL A 187 22.43 -19.51 -22.08
N GLN A 188 23.57 -19.24 -22.70
CA GLN A 188 24.73 -20.10 -22.62
C GLN A 188 25.95 -19.32 -22.13
N ARG A 189 26.90 -20.01 -21.52
CA ARG A 189 28.19 -19.45 -21.12
C ARG A 189 29.32 -20.21 -21.76
N TYR A 190 30.32 -19.49 -22.26
CA TYR A 190 31.49 -20.12 -22.85
C TYR A 190 32.45 -20.58 -21.75
N ASP A 191 32.75 -21.88 -21.69
CA ASP A 191 33.60 -22.46 -20.64
C ASP A 191 35.12 -22.32 -20.90
N GLY A 192 35.48 -21.80 -22.08
CA GLY A 192 36.85 -21.73 -22.61
C GLY A 192 37.08 -22.66 -23.81
N SER A 193 36.15 -23.59 -24.05
CA SER A 193 36.20 -24.55 -25.15
C SER A 193 34.89 -24.65 -25.94
N LYS A 194 33.74 -24.52 -25.28
CA LYS A 194 32.41 -24.62 -25.89
C LYS A 194 31.38 -23.78 -25.13
N TRP A 195 30.26 -23.53 -25.79
CA TRP A 195 29.06 -22.98 -25.16
C TRP A 195 28.36 -24.08 -24.36
N VAL A 196 28.03 -23.80 -23.11
CA VAL A 196 27.23 -24.67 -22.25
C VAL A 196 25.99 -23.93 -21.78
N ASP A 197 24.88 -24.63 -21.64
CA ASP A 197 23.65 -24.05 -21.10
C ASP A 197 23.93 -23.44 -19.72
N ASP A 198 23.49 -22.20 -19.56
CA ASP A 198 23.60 -21.45 -18.32
C ASP A 198 22.20 -21.03 -17.84
N ALA A 199 22.11 -20.70 -16.57
CA ALA A 199 20.89 -20.22 -15.95
C ALA A 199 21.17 -18.96 -15.15
N ILE A 200 20.19 -18.06 -15.09
CA ILE A 200 20.27 -16.94 -14.16
C ILE A 200 20.01 -17.50 -12.77
N ALA A 201 21.03 -17.54 -11.92
CA ALA A 201 20.86 -17.99 -10.55
C ALA A 201 19.84 -17.09 -9.81
N GLN A 202 18.90 -17.70 -9.07
CA GLN A 202 17.90 -16.96 -8.30
C GLN A 202 18.53 -15.88 -7.40
N ALA A 203 19.70 -16.18 -6.81
CA ALA A 203 20.39 -15.29 -5.88
C ALA A 203 20.90 -13.97 -6.49
N VAL A 204 21.02 -13.89 -7.83
CA VAL A 204 21.56 -12.69 -8.52
C VAL A 204 20.50 -11.94 -9.32
N LEU A 205 19.29 -12.49 -9.47
CA LEU A 205 18.23 -11.86 -10.24
C LEU A 205 17.55 -10.76 -9.43
N TYR A 206 17.97 -9.52 -9.64
CA TYR A 206 17.28 -8.32 -9.15
C TYR A 206 16.70 -7.55 -10.32
N ILE A 207 15.36 -7.54 -10.43
CA ILE A 207 14.65 -6.77 -11.45
C ILE A 207 13.92 -5.63 -10.75
N LYS A 208 14.18 -4.40 -11.19
CA LYS A 208 13.57 -3.20 -10.58
C LYS A 208 12.05 -3.16 -10.77
N GLU A 209 11.56 -3.53 -11.95
CA GLU A 209 10.14 -3.59 -12.28
C GLU A 209 9.89 -4.59 -13.41
N LEU A 210 8.79 -5.34 -13.31
CA LEU A 210 8.29 -6.22 -14.35
C LEU A 210 6.83 -5.84 -14.63
N ASN A 211 6.59 -5.12 -15.73
CA ASN A 211 5.28 -4.53 -16.02
C ASN A 211 4.21 -5.55 -16.42
N SER A 212 4.60 -6.68 -17.01
CA SER A 212 3.70 -7.78 -17.35
C SER A 212 4.48 -9.08 -17.52
N ILE A 213 4.02 -10.15 -16.89
CA ILE A 213 4.59 -11.49 -17.05
C ILE A 213 3.45 -12.50 -17.20
N ILE A 214 3.58 -13.40 -18.16
CA ILE A 214 2.80 -14.65 -18.20
C ILE A 214 3.74 -15.76 -17.75
N LEU A 215 3.43 -16.39 -16.62
CA LEU A 215 4.20 -17.51 -16.07
C LEU A 215 3.46 -18.82 -16.32
N ASN A 216 4.02 -19.69 -17.17
CA ASN A 216 3.55 -21.06 -17.34
C ASN A 216 4.38 -21.98 -16.43
N SER A 217 4.05 -22.00 -15.13
CA SER A 217 4.73 -22.84 -14.13
C SER A 217 3.74 -23.77 -13.45
N ALA A 218 4.22 -24.94 -13.00
CA ALA A 218 3.45 -25.85 -12.16
C ALA A 218 3.43 -25.41 -10.68
N GLU A 219 4.47 -24.70 -10.23
CA GLU A 219 4.65 -24.30 -8.84
C GLU A 219 5.16 -22.85 -8.76
N ILE A 220 4.64 -22.08 -7.80
CA ILE A 220 5.09 -20.73 -7.48
C ILE A 220 5.34 -20.67 -5.97
N ASN A 221 6.61 -20.65 -5.58
CA ASN A 221 7.02 -20.49 -4.19
C ASN A 221 7.19 -19.01 -3.86
N SER A 222 6.13 -18.38 -3.37
CA SER A 222 6.16 -16.99 -2.92
C SER A 222 5.67 -16.87 -1.48
N PRO A 223 6.39 -16.14 -0.60
CA PRO A 223 5.87 -15.85 0.73
C PRO A 223 4.66 -14.91 0.66
N ASN A 224 4.58 -14.07 -0.39
CA ASN A 224 3.61 -13.01 -0.55
C ASN A 224 3.13 -12.89 -1.99
N ILE A 225 1.81 -12.93 -2.20
CA ILE A 225 1.17 -12.57 -3.47
C ILE A 225 0.10 -11.54 -3.15
N ASN A 226 0.08 -10.41 -3.85
CA ASN A 226 -0.91 -9.37 -3.69
C ASN A 226 -1.59 -9.09 -5.04
N VAL A 227 -2.90 -9.30 -5.09
CA VAL A 227 -3.74 -9.13 -6.26
C VAL A 227 -4.74 -8.02 -5.97
N PRO A 228 -4.43 -6.75 -6.31
CA PRO A 228 -5.39 -5.68 -6.20
C PRO A 228 -6.50 -5.86 -7.24
N PHE A 229 -7.72 -5.50 -6.88
CA PHE A 229 -8.86 -5.48 -7.79
C PHE A 229 -9.70 -4.22 -7.56
N GLN A 230 -10.40 -3.78 -8.61
CA GLN A 230 -11.25 -2.59 -8.57
C GLN A 230 -12.58 -2.86 -9.28
N HIS A 231 -13.66 -2.37 -8.68
CA HIS A 231 -15.03 -2.45 -9.21
C HIS A 231 -15.44 -3.88 -9.64
N VAL A 232 -14.97 -4.89 -8.92
CA VAL A 232 -15.37 -6.28 -9.14
C VAL A 232 -16.79 -6.45 -8.60
N ARG A 233 -17.68 -6.97 -9.44
CA ARG A 233 -19.06 -7.25 -9.03
C ARG A 233 -19.10 -8.44 -8.08
N ILE A 234 -19.76 -8.28 -6.95
CA ILE A 234 -20.04 -9.39 -6.04
C ILE A 234 -21.12 -10.26 -6.68
N SER A 235 -20.80 -11.54 -6.88
CA SER A 235 -21.66 -12.50 -7.61
C SER A 235 -23.08 -12.51 -7.05
N GLY A 236 -24.07 -12.46 -7.93
CA GLY A 236 -25.49 -12.43 -7.56
C GLY A 236 -26.02 -11.09 -7.05
N SER A 237 -25.24 -10.01 -7.12
CA SER A 237 -25.65 -8.66 -6.72
C SER A 237 -25.25 -7.60 -7.76
N GLU A 238 -25.81 -6.39 -7.62
CA GLU A 238 -25.37 -5.22 -8.39
C GLU A 238 -24.20 -4.47 -7.73
N ILE A 239 -23.83 -4.87 -6.51
CA ILE A 239 -22.80 -4.24 -5.68
C ILE A 239 -21.42 -4.45 -6.28
N LEU A 240 -20.63 -3.37 -6.28
CA LEU A 240 -19.23 -3.37 -6.70
C LEU A 240 -18.30 -3.46 -5.49
N SER A 241 -17.06 -3.85 -5.73
CA SER A 241 -16.04 -3.91 -4.70
C SER A 241 -14.63 -3.66 -5.26
N SER A 242 -13.86 -2.89 -4.52
CA SER A 242 -12.41 -2.73 -4.72
C SER A 242 -11.66 -3.14 -3.46
N GLY A 243 -10.49 -3.75 -3.62
CA GLY A 243 -9.74 -4.33 -2.53
C GLY A 243 -8.50 -5.09 -2.99
N SER A 244 -8.06 -6.04 -2.18
CA SER A 244 -6.99 -6.97 -2.53
C SER A 244 -7.28 -8.39 -2.07
N LEU A 245 -6.81 -9.34 -2.86
CA LEU A 245 -6.59 -10.72 -2.47
C LEU A 245 -5.10 -10.88 -2.16
N THR A 246 -4.77 -11.37 -0.97
CA THR A 246 -3.41 -11.62 -0.56
C THR A 246 -3.20 -13.06 -0.12
N LEU A 247 -2.09 -13.66 -0.55
CA LEU A 247 -1.48 -14.81 0.09
C LEU A 247 -0.31 -14.27 0.89
N HIS A 248 -0.30 -14.45 2.21
CA HIS A 248 0.77 -13.94 3.08
C HIS A 248 1.11 -14.99 4.14
N GLY A 249 2.25 -15.64 3.98
CA GLY A 249 2.65 -16.75 4.84
C GLY A 249 1.67 -17.92 4.74
N ALA A 250 0.93 -18.19 5.83
CA ALA A 250 -0.06 -19.26 5.92
C ALA A 250 -1.51 -18.80 5.72
N SER A 251 -1.74 -17.51 5.42
CA SER A 251 -3.08 -16.94 5.28
C SER A 251 -3.41 -16.63 3.82
N TYR A 252 -4.64 -16.95 3.42
CA TYR A 252 -5.32 -16.42 2.25
C TYR A 252 -6.35 -15.40 2.72
N VAL A 253 -6.21 -14.15 2.30
CA VAL A 253 -7.06 -13.05 2.74
C VAL A 253 -7.65 -12.32 1.54
N ILE A 254 -8.94 -12.01 1.60
CA ILE A 254 -9.58 -11.05 0.72
C ILE A 254 -10.11 -9.93 1.60
N SER A 255 -9.78 -8.68 1.29
CA SER A 255 -10.33 -7.52 1.99
C SER A 255 -10.65 -6.42 0.99
N GLY A 256 -11.78 -5.77 1.18
CA GLY A 256 -12.22 -4.74 0.26
C GLY A 256 -13.38 -3.92 0.79
N ASN A 257 -13.65 -2.82 0.12
CA ASN A 257 -14.80 -1.98 0.40
C ASN A 257 -16.02 -2.50 -0.35
N ILE A 258 -17.19 -2.21 0.20
CA ILE A 258 -18.48 -2.34 -0.48
C ILE A 258 -18.80 -1.02 -1.17
N GLU A 259 -19.20 -1.09 -2.44
CA GLU A 259 -19.48 0.07 -3.27
C GLU A 259 -20.90 0.05 -3.85
N ASP A 260 -21.42 1.22 -4.18
CA ASP A 260 -22.64 1.34 -4.97
C ASP A 260 -22.41 0.95 -6.45
N ASN A 261 -23.48 0.95 -7.25
CA ASN A 261 -23.42 0.63 -8.69
C ASN A 261 -22.58 1.64 -9.51
N SER A 262 -22.15 2.75 -8.91
CA SER A 262 -21.27 3.76 -9.52
C SER A 262 -19.81 3.66 -9.04
N GLY A 263 -19.48 2.62 -8.23
CA GLY A 263 -18.14 2.38 -7.72
C GLY A 263 -17.77 3.25 -6.52
N LYS A 264 -18.73 3.89 -5.86
CA LYS A 264 -18.46 4.72 -4.67
C LYS A 264 -18.54 3.88 -3.40
N PRO A 265 -17.50 3.87 -2.55
CA PRO A 265 -17.53 3.16 -1.28
C PRO A 265 -18.65 3.65 -0.37
N ASN A 266 -19.36 2.73 0.29
CA ASN A 266 -20.43 3.05 1.24
C ASN A 266 -19.93 3.16 2.70
N GLY A 267 -18.62 2.98 2.92
CA GLY A 267 -17.97 3.00 4.24
C GLY A 267 -17.80 1.62 4.90
N GLN A 268 -18.46 0.58 4.37
CA GLN A 268 -18.31 -0.78 4.87
C GLN A 268 -17.13 -1.49 4.22
N ILE A 269 -16.49 -2.36 5.00
CA ILE A 269 -15.37 -3.20 4.60
C ILE A 269 -15.77 -4.65 4.84
N TYR A 270 -15.49 -5.55 3.91
CA TYR A 270 -15.50 -6.98 4.19
C TYR A 270 -14.07 -7.50 4.30
N HIS A 271 -13.93 -8.56 5.07
CA HIS A 271 -12.70 -9.30 5.25
C HIS A 271 -13.04 -10.78 5.32
N THR A 272 -12.32 -11.59 4.56
CA THR A 272 -12.39 -13.05 4.62
C THR A 272 -10.96 -13.57 4.67
N GLU A 273 -10.65 -14.36 5.69
CA GLU A 273 -9.37 -14.98 5.92
C GLU A 273 -9.54 -16.49 6.10
N VAL A 274 -8.66 -17.25 5.46
CA VAL A 274 -8.44 -18.66 5.75
C VAL A 274 -6.98 -18.85 6.16
N ASN A 275 -6.75 -19.46 7.32
CA ASN A 275 -5.44 -19.69 7.89
C ASN A 275 -5.44 -21.00 8.72
N PRO A 276 -4.33 -21.42 9.37
CA PRO A 276 -4.30 -22.65 10.15
C PRO A 276 -5.29 -22.73 11.33
N ASP A 277 -5.77 -21.59 11.82
CA ASP A 277 -6.80 -21.50 12.87
C ASP A 277 -8.22 -21.71 12.31
N GLY A 278 -8.41 -21.53 11.00
CA GLY A 278 -9.63 -21.88 10.27
C GLY A 278 -10.06 -20.78 9.31
N LEU A 279 -11.36 -20.45 9.31
CA LEU A 279 -11.96 -19.40 8.50
C LEU A 279 -12.51 -18.29 9.40
N LEU A 280 -12.23 -17.04 9.07
CA LEU A 280 -12.86 -15.85 9.62
C LEU A 280 -13.43 -15.02 8.47
N SER A 281 -14.68 -14.62 8.56
CA SER A 281 -15.28 -13.68 7.62
C SER A 281 -16.12 -12.67 8.35
N TYR A 282 -15.98 -11.39 8.02
CA TYR A 282 -16.86 -10.35 8.53
C TYR A 282 -17.10 -9.23 7.54
N ILE A 283 -18.19 -8.48 7.75
CA ILE A 283 -18.44 -7.17 7.16
C ILE A 283 -18.54 -6.14 8.28
N THR A 284 -18.02 -4.93 8.07
CA THR A 284 -18.12 -3.84 9.03
C THR A 284 -19.32 -2.93 8.75
N GLN A 285 -19.65 -2.12 9.75
CA GLN A 285 -20.58 -1.03 9.63
C GLN A 285 -19.95 0.11 8.81
N THR A 286 -20.74 1.12 8.46
CA THR A 286 -20.28 2.27 7.65
C THR A 286 -19.16 3.10 8.29
N ASP A 287 -18.82 2.86 9.56
CA ASP A 287 -17.65 3.41 10.24
C ASP A 287 -16.33 2.70 9.89
N GLY A 288 -16.39 1.65 9.07
CA GLY A 288 -15.25 0.89 8.57
C GLY A 288 -14.58 -0.03 9.60
N THR A 289 -15.02 -0.04 10.86
CA THR A 289 -14.29 -0.73 11.94
C THR A 289 -15.16 -1.63 12.80
N THR A 290 -16.42 -1.27 13.02
CA THR A 290 -17.35 -2.09 13.81
C THR A 290 -17.80 -3.29 13.00
N GLN A 291 -17.44 -4.50 13.39
CA GLN A 291 -17.92 -5.71 12.71
C GLN A 291 -19.44 -5.83 12.90
N MET A 292 -20.18 -6.22 11.85
CA MET A 292 -21.63 -6.37 11.89
C MET A 292 -22.05 -7.82 11.91
N HIS A 293 -21.55 -8.58 10.93
CA HIS A 293 -21.84 -10.00 10.76
C HIS A 293 -20.49 -10.68 10.68
N THR A 294 -20.18 -11.51 11.68
CA THR A 294 -18.93 -12.25 11.77
C THR A 294 -19.25 -13.74 11.79
N SER A 295 -18.59 -14.49 10.91
CA SER A 295 -18.64 -15.95 10.85
C SER A 295 -17.24 -16.50 11.05
N ARG A 296 -17.07 -17.41 11.99
CA ARG A 296 -15.80 -18.07 12.28
C ARG A 296 -16.00 -19.58 12.32
N ILE A 297 -15.17 -20.31 11.60
CA ILE A 297 -15.10 -21.77 11.66
C ILE A 297 -13.69 -22.10 12.12
N SER A 298 -13.54 -22.65 13.32
CA SER A 298 -12.23 -22.90 13.93
C SER A 298 -12.31 -24.11 14.85
N MET A 299 -11.38 -25.05 14.69
CA MET A 299 -11.19 -26.18 15.62
C MET A 299 -12.46 -26.98 15.94
N GLY A 300 -13.34 -27.19 14.95
CA GLY A 300 -14.59 -27.95 15.10
C GLY A 300 -15.77 -27.14 15.67
N VAL A 301 -15.61 -25.82 15.82
CA VAL A 301 -16.65 -24.89 16.26
C VAL A 301 -17.02 -23.94 15.12
N LEU A 302 -18.31 -23.76 14.91
CA LEU A 302 -18.89 -22.66 14.15
C LEU A 302 -19.34 -21.59 15.14
N GLU A 303 -18.84 -20.37 14.98
CA GLU A 303 -19.23 -19.19 15.74
C GLU A 303 -19.84 -18.16 14.80
N LEU A 304 -21.05 -17.72 15.12
CA LEU A 304 -21.77 -16.66 14.41
C LEU A 304 -21.99 -15.51 15.38
N THR A 305 -21.48 -14.33 15.05
CA THR A 305 -21.60 -13.13 15.87
C THR A 305 -22.25 -12.00 15.08
N ASP A 306 -23.32 -11.41 15.64
CA ASP A 306 -24.04 -10.29 15.06
C ASP A 306 -24.00 -9.06 15.97
N LEU A 307 -23.80 -7.90 15.36
CA LEU A 307 -23.92 -6.60 16.02
C LEU A 307 -25.39 -6.32 16.33
N VAL A 308 -25.67 -6.05 17.61
CA VAL A 308 -27.01 -5.73 18.10
C VAL A 308 -27.21 -4.23 18.23
N SER A 309 -26.21 -3.48 18.70
CA SER A 309 -26.29 -2.03 18.87
C SER A 309 -24.91 -1.41 19.12
N GLY A 310 -24.80 -0.08 19.03
CA GLY A 310 -23.56 0.66 19.29
C GLY A 310 -22.56 0.60 18.13
N LEU A 311 -21.45 1.31 18.28
CA LEU A 311 -20.33 1.38 17.33
C LEU A 311 -18.99 1.42 18.08
N GLY A 312 -17.92 1.00 17.43
CA GLY A 312 -16.56 0.90 17.95
C GLY A 312 -16.54 0.23 19.32
N ASN A 313 -15.99 0.92 20.32
CA ASN A 313 -15.89 0.40 21.68
C ASN A 313 -17.23 0.30 22.43
N SER A 314 -18.31 0.88 21.90
CA SER A 314 -19.67 0.78 22.48
C SER A 314 -20.53 -0.32 21.85
N ALA A 315 -19.98 -1.03 20.85
CA ALA A 315 -20.66 -2.08 20.14
C ALA A 315 -21.03 -3.24 21.08
N LYS A 316 -22.26 -3.73 20.94
CA LYS A 316 -22.80 -4.88 21.66
C LYS A 316 -23.15 -5.97 20.66
N TYR A 317 -22.76 -7.19 20.98
CA TYR A 317 -22.87 -8.34 20.10
C TYR A 317 -23.70 -9.44 20.73
N ILE A 318 -24.30 -10.27 19.89
CA ILE A 318 -24.80 -11.59 20.24
C ILE A 318 -23.97 -12.63 19.50
N THR A 319 -23.56 -13.68 20.20
CA THR A 319 -22.73 -14.74 19.64
C THR A 319 -23.40 -16.09 19.87
N SER A 320 -23.50 -16.89 18.81
CA SER A 320 -23.93 -18.29 18.86
C SER A 320 -22.75 -19.18 18.51
N THR A 321 -22.47 -20.17 19.35
CA THR A 321 -21.45 -21.19 19.09
C THR A 321 -22.13 -22.53 18.86
N PHE A 322 -21.59 -23.30 17.91
CA PHE A 322 -22.08 -24.61 17.54
C PHE A 322 -20.90 -25.55 17.34
N ASN A 323 -20.91 -26.69 18.01
CA ASN A 323 -19.96 -27.78 17.87
C ASN A 323 -20.72 -29.11 17.65
N ALA A 324 -19.99 -30.16 17.28
CA ALA A 324 -20.59 -31.46 16.97
C ALA A 324 -21.44 -32.06 18.13
N HIS A 325 -21.09 -31.77 19.38
CA HIS A 325 -21.83 -32.25 20.53
C HIS A 325 -23.21 -31.60 20.68
N ASP A 326 -23.42 -30.39 20.14
CA ASP A 326 -24.72 -29.71 20.16
C ASP A 326 -25.73 -30.36 19.20
N ALA A 327 -25.24 -31.11 18.20
CA ALA A 327 -26.02 -31.68 17.10
C ALA A 327 -26.61 -33.06 17.41
N VAL A 328 -26.10 -33.75 18.44
CA VAL A 328 -26.42 -35.15 18.73
C VAL A 328 -27.25 -35.31 19.99
N ASP A 329 -27.96 -36.45 20.09
CA ASP A 329 -28.73 -36.83 21.27
C ASP A 329 -27.95 -37.85 22.10
N TYR A 330 -27.66 -37.51 23.37
CA TYR A 330 -27.01 -38.41 24.31
C TYR A 330 -28.05 -39.18 25.11
N TYR A 331 -27.90 -40.51 25.16
CA TYR A 331 -28.78 -41.38 25.93
C TYR A 331 -28.01 -42.32 26.85
N HIS A 332 -28.49 -42.44 28.10
CA HIS A 332 -28.03 -43.45 29.05
C HIS A 332 -29.19 -43.97 29.89
N LYS A 333 -29.08 -45.21 30.37
CA LYS A 333 -30.09 -45.82 31.23
C LYS A 333 -29.44 -46.62 32.36
N ASP A 334 -29.74 -46.22 33.60
CA ASP A 334 -29.50 -47.04 34.78
C ASP A 334 -30.76 -47.85 35.09
N SER A 335 -30.62 -49.16 35.27
CA SER A 335 -31.77 -50.06 35.43
C SER A 335 -31.64 -50.96 36.65
N GLY A 336 -32.78 -51.24 37.29
CA GLY A 336 -32.86 -52.19 38.40
C GLY A 336 -32.13 -51.74 39.67
N LEU A 337 -31.92 -50.44 39.84
CA LEU A 337 -31.34 -49.89 41.06
C LEU A 337 -32.29 -50.11 42.25
N GLU A 338 -31.73 -50.15 43.46
CA GLU A 338 -32.48 -50.29 44.70
C GLU A 338 -31.81 -49.50 45.82
N THR A 339 -32.64 -48.88 46.66
CA THR A 339 -32.22 -48.19 47.88
C THR A 339 -33.01 -48.72 49.08
N ASN A 340 -32.86 -48.11 50.24
CA ASN A 340 -33.70 -48.41 51.40
C ASN A 340 -35.17 -48.04 51.16
N ASP A 341 -35.43 -47.01 50.34
CA ASP A 341 -36.76 -46.42 50.18
C ASP A 341 -37.47 -46.80 48.87
N VAL A 342 -36.73 -47.20 47.83
CA VAL A 342 -37.29 -47.61 46.54
C VAL A 342 -36.62 -48.87 45.98
N LYS A 343 -37.35 -49.64 45.17
CA LYS A 343 -36.84 -50.79 44.40
C LYS A 343 -37.24 -50.69 42.92
N LYS A 344 -36.62 -51.51 42.08
CA LYS A 344 -36.82 -51.50 40.62
C LYS A 344 -36.68 -50.09 40.03
N LEU A 345 -35.76 -49.30 40.58
CA LEU A 345 -35.50 -47.93 40.15
C LEU A 345 -34.80 -47.98 38.79
N ASN A 346 -35.42 -47.36 37.81
CA ASN A 346 -34.86 -47.14 36.48
C ASN A 346 -34.79 -45.65 36.23
N ILE A 347 -33.65 -45.17 35.74
CA ILE A 347 -33.41 -43.77 35.40
C ILE A 347 -32.87 -43.74 33.98
N SER A 348 -33.56 -43.02 33.10
CA SER A 348 -33.09 -42.74 31.74
C SER A 348 -32.71 -41.28 31.62
N TYR A 349 -31.53 -41.02 31.07
CA TYR A 349 -30.99 -39.70 30.81
C TYR A 349 -31.01 -39.46 29.31
N SER A 350 -31.59 -38.34 28.88
CA SER A 350 -31.58 -37.88 27.48
C SER A 350 -31.09 -36.44 27.46
N ARG A 351 -30.14 -36.10 26.58
CA ARG A 351 -29.64 -34.73 26.44
C ARG A 351 -29.44 -34.33 24.99
N LYS A 352 -29.91 -33.12 24.64
CA LYS A 352 -29.63 -32.46 23.36
C LYS A 352 -29.21 -31.02 23.61
N GLY A 353 -27.97 -30.70 23.29
CA GLY A 353 -27.40 -29.41 23.65
C GLY A 353 -27.50 -29.17 25.17
N PRO A 354 -28.05 -28.03 25.62
CA PRO A 354 -28.27 -27.75 27.04
C PRO A 354 -29.55 -28.39 27.61
N ASN A 355 -30.41 -29.00 26.79
CA ASN A 355 -31.67 -29.56 27.25
C ASN A 355 -31.47 -30.98 27.76
N VAL A 356 -31.85 -31.23 29.02
CA VAL A 356 -31.84 -32.56 29.64
C VAL A 356 -33.26 -33.00 29.93
N THR A 357 -33.54 -34.29 29.73
CA THR A 357 -34.72 -34.98 30.25
C THR A 357 -34.29 -36.20 31.05
N ILE A 358 -34.72 -36.26 32.31
CA ILE A 358 -34.60 -37.45 33.15
C ILE A 358 -35.97 -38.14 33.18
N GLY A 359 -36.02 -39.34 32.64
CA GLY A 359 -37.12 -40.28 32.84
C GLY A 359 -36.84 -41.17 34.05
N ILE A 360 -37.83 -41.42 34.88
CA ILE A 360 -37.67 -42.21 36.10
C ILE A 360 -38.88 -43.09 36.36
N ALA A 361 -38.63 -44.31 36.84
CA ALA A 361 -39.67 -45.22 37.30
C ALA A 361 -39.17 -46.05 38.48
N PHE A 362 -39.97 -46.21 39.53
CA PHE A 362 -39.62 -46.98 40.73
C PHE A 362 -40.85 -47.52 41.45
N GLU A 363 -40.65 -48.49 42.34
CA GLU A 363 -41.64 -48.95 43.31
C GLU A 363 -41.21 -48.53 44.73
N MET A 364 -42.13 -47.97 45.52
CA MET A 364 -41.85 -47.57 46.90
C MET A 364 -41.69 -48.78 47.84
N LYS A 365 -40.74 -48.69 48.78
CA LYS A 365 -40.54 -49.61 49.91
C LYS A 365 -40.99 -48.99 51.24
N THR A 366 -40.85 -47.67 51.37
CA THR A 366 -41.14 -46.92 52.61
C THR A 366 -42.02 -45.69 52.30
N GLY A 367 -42.52 -45.02 53.33
CA GLY A 367 -43.22 -43.73 53.22
C GLY A 367 -42.35 -42.53 53.57
N ASN A 368 -41.02 -42.69 53.59
CA ASN A 368 -40.11 -41.62 53.97
C ASN A 368 -40.12 -40.50 52.92
N GLY A 369 -40.22 -39.25 53.37
CA GLY A 369 -40.13 -38.06 52.53
C GLY A 369 -38.71 -37.50 52.52
N TRP A 370 -38.37 -36.81 51.42
CA TRP A 370 -37.06 -36.18 51.22
C TRP A 370 -35.89 -37.15 51.33
N VAL A 371 -35.97 -38.24 50.55
CA VAL A 371 -34.93 -39.27 50.50
C VAL A 371 -34.19 -39.20 49.18
N LYS A 372 -32.85 -39.26 49.24
CA LYS A 372 -32.00 -39.36 48.06
C LYS A 372 -32.06 -40.78 47.52
N ILE A 373 -32.50 -40.95 46.28
CA ILE A 373 -32.64 -42.26 45.63
C ILE A 373 -31.56 -42.53 44.58
N ALA A 374 -30.86 -41.50 44.10
CA ALA A 374 -29.71 -41.66 43.20
C ALA A 374 -28.79 -40.43 43.19
N ASN A 375 -27.55 -40.62 42.73
CA ASN A 375 -26.70 -39.53 42.25
C ASN A 375 -27.12 -39.15 40.82
N ILE A 376 -26.82 -37.92 40.40
CA ILE A 376 -26.98 -37.52 39.00
C ILE A 376 -25.74 -37.96 38.22
N ARG A 377 -25.95 -38.48 37.00
CA ARG A 377 -24.87 -38.84 36.08
C ARG A 377 -24.14 -37.56 35.62
N PRO A 378 -22.80 -37.55 35.55
CA PRO A 378 -22.05 -36.41 35.00
C PRO A 378 -22.57 -36.03 33.60
N GLY A 379 -22.78 -34.74 33.36
CA GLY A 379 -23.34 -34.25 32.09
C GLY A 379 -24.85 -34.01 32.11
N TYR A 380 -25.52 -34.23 33.24
CA TYR A 380 -26.97 -34.15 33.37
C TYR A 380 -27.45 -33.37 34.60
N SER A 381 -26.59 -32.57 35.24
CA SER A 381 -26.97 -31.78 36.43
C SER A 381 -27.75 -30.52 36.02
N PRO A 382 -28.76 -30.08 36.79
CA PRO A 382 -29.48 -28.84 36.50
C PRO A 382 -28.56 -27.61 36.63
N PHE A 383 -28.77 -26.61 35.77
CA PHE A 383 -27.95 -25.40 35.70
C PHE A 383 -28.17 -24.47 36.91
N ASN A 384 -29.42 -24.18 37.23
CA ASN A 384 -29.78 -23.40 38.40
C ASN A 384 -29.47 -24.24 39.65
N SER A 385 -28.85 -23.63 40.65
CA SER A 385 -28.66 -24.23 41.98
C SER A 385 -29.98 -24.58 42.69
N ASP A 386 -31.12 -24.28 42.06
CA ASP A 386 -32.46 -24.63 42.50
C ASP A 386 -32.88 -26.00 41.96
N ASP A 387 -33.80 -26.66 42.67
CA ASP A 387 -34.27 -27.98 42.30
C ASP A 387 -35.15 -27.92 41.04
N ALA A 388 -34.86 -28.77 40.05
CA ALA A 388 -35.83 -29.09 39.02
C ALA A 388 -36.83 -30.08 39.63
N ALA A 389 -38.11 -29.70 39.70
CA ALA A 389 -39.13 -30.46 40.40
C ALA A 389 -40.29 -30.87 39.51
N ARG A 390 -40.87 -32.05 39.75
CA ARG A 390 -42.10 -32.49 39.11
C ARG A 390 -42.86 -33.52 39.93
N LEU A 391 -44.18 -33.37 39.95
CA LEU A 391 -45.09 -34.37 40.44
C LEU A 391 -45.18 -35.59 39.49
N LEU A 392 -44.83 -36.77 40.00
CA LEU A 392 -44.98 -38.07 39.33
C LEU A 392 -46.31 -38.71 39.72
N GLY A 393 -47.09 -39.13 38.73
CA GLY A 393 -48.33 -39.87 38.96
C GLY A 393 -48.05 -41.28 39.47
N SER A 394 -48.88 -41.79 40.39
CA SER A 394 -48.83 -43.20 40.76
C SER A 394 -49.39 -44.08 39.64
N MET A 395 -48.69 -45.16 39.36
CA MET A 395 -49.12 -46.22 38.43
C MET A 395 -49.94 -47.31 39.13
N SER A 396 -50.10 -47.22 40.45
CA SER A 396 -50.79 -48.24 41.27
C SER A 396 -52.04 -47.70 41.97
N TYR A 397 -52.13 -46.39 42.22
CA TYR A 397 -53.23 -45.80 42.98
C TYR A 397 -53.70 -44.48 42.36
N THR A 398 -54.95 -44.44 41.90
CA THR A 398 -55.57 -43.23 41.36
C THR A 398 -55.52 -42.08 42.37
N GLY A 399 -55.08 -40.90 41.93
CA GLY A 399 -54.98 -39.69 42.76
C GLY A 399 -53.76 -39.63 43.68
N ALA A 400 -52.96 -40.69 43.78
CA ALA A 400 -51.70 -40.65 44.50
C ALA A 400 -50.57 -40.11 43.60
N ALA A 401 -49.64 -39.40 44.20
CA ALA A 401 -48.49 -38.83 43.50
C ALA A 401 -47.22 -38.88 44.36
N CYS A 402 -46.08 -38.59 43.74
CA CYS A 402 -44.80 -38.45 44.39
C CYS A 402 -44.07 -37.26 43.78
N GLU A 403 -43.63 -36.33 44.61
CA GLU A 403 -42.81 -35.21 44.13
C GLU A 403 -41.39 -35.73 43.85
N LEU A 404 -40.86 -35.44 42.66
CA LEU A 404 -39.49 -35.71 42.24
C LEU A 404 -38.72 -34.40 42.24
N TYR A 405 -37.54 -34.39 42.84
CA TYR A 405 -36.58 -33.30 42.77
C TYR A 405 -35.26 -33.81 42.18
N VAL A 406 -34.74 -33.07 41.21
CA VAL A 406 -33.39 -33.23 40.67
C VAL A 406 -32.63 -31.96 41.02
N SER A 407 -31.61 -32.11 41.87
CA SER A 407 -30.83 -30.99 42.40
C SER A 407 -29.33 -31.29 42.33
N ALA A 408 -28.47 -30.29 42.50
CA ALA A 408 -27.01 -30.49 42.48
C ALA A 408 -26.53 -31.62 43.43
N GLY A 409 -27.30 -31.92 44.49
CA GLY A 409 -27.01 -32.97 45.45
C GLY A 409 -27.42 -34.39 45.03
N GLY A 410 -28.28 -34.57 44.02
CA GLY A 410 -28.81 -35.87 43.63
C GLY A 410 -30.27 -35.84 43.16
N ILE A 411 -30.87 -37.03 43.12
CA ILE A 411 -32.28 -37.23 42.81
C ILE A 411 -33.01 -37.59 44.11
N TYR A 412 -34.03 -36.82 44.47
CA TYR A 412 -34.78 -36.92 45.71
C TYR A 412 -36.27 -37.10 45.45
N ILE A 413 -36.97 -37.72 46.39
CA ILE A 413 -38.42 -37.92 46.30
C ILE A 413 -39.17 -37.59 47.59
N ILE A 414 -40.42 -37.15 47.45
CA ILE A 414 -41.40 -37.03 48.54
C ILE A 414 -42.71 -37.74 48.10
N PRO A 415 -42.97 -38.97 48.58
CA PRO A 415 -44.18 -39.69 48.22
C PRO A 415 -45.39 -39.16 49.01
N TRP A 416 -46.56 -39.05 48.36
CA TRP A 416 -47.83 -38.91 49.10
C TRP A 416 -48.26 -40.24 49.71
N ARG A 417 -47.77 -41.36 49.15
CA ARG A 417 -48.05 -42.71 49.61
C ARG A 417 -46.82 -43.60 49.48
N GLY A 418 -46.44 -44.25 50.57
CA GLY A 418 -45.22 -45.07 50.66
C GLY A 418 -45.30 -46.47 50.03
N GLN A 419 -46.09 -46.66 48.98
CA GLN A 419 -46.29 -47.95 48.31
C GLN A 419 -46.75 -47.76 46.86
N GLY A 420 -46.54 -48.79 46.03
CA GLY A 420 -46.91 -48.77 44.61
C GLY A 420 -45.81 -48.20 43.72
N GLY A 421 -46.08 -48.23 42.42
CA GLY A 421 -45.20 -47.71 41.39
C GLY A 421 -45.45 -46.24 41.09
N TYR A 422 -44.38 -45.51 40.79
CA TYR A 422 -44.40 -44.13 40.32
C TYR A 422 -43.49 -44.02 39.09
N ALA A 423 -43.93 -43.25 38.10
CA ALA A 423 -43.16 -43.03 36.88
C ALA A 423 -43.48 -41.67 36.25
N GLY A 424 -42.50 -41.14 35.53
CA GLY A 424 -42.65 -39.92 34.74
C GLY A 424 -41.31 -39.39 34.26
N SER A 425 -41.29 -38.14 33.81
CA SER A 425 -40.08 -37.48 33.33
C SER A 425 -40.07 -36.01 33.68
N LEU A 426 -38.88 -35.46 33.88
CA LEU A 426 -38.63 -34.06 34.18
C LEU A 426 -37.58 -33.52 33.20
N SER A 427 -37.78 -32.31 32.71
CA SER A 427 -36.86 -31.64 31.79
C SER A 427 -36.34 -30.35 32.40
N PHE A 428 -35.07 -30.04 32.16
CA PHE A 428 -34.39 -28.85 32.66
C PHE A 428 -33.19 -28.50 31.77
N ILE A 429 -32.56 -27.37 32.04
CA ILE A 429 -31.35 -26.92 31.36
C ILE A 429 -30.12 -27.33 32.17
N THR A 430 -29.06 -27.79 31.50
CA THR A 430 -27.74 -28.07 32.08
C THR A 430 -26.67 -27.21 31.42
N HIS A 431 -25.66 -26.81 32.21
CA HIS A 431 -24.39 -26.25 31.72
C HIS A 431 -23.22 -27.22 31.94
N ASP A 432 -23.49 -28.47 32.31
CA ASP A 432 -22.44 -29.48 32.45
C ASP A 432 -21.73 -29.69 31.11
N ALA A 433 -20.46 -30.06 31.17
CA ALA A 433 -19.76 -30.61 30.00
C ALA A 433 -20.55 -31.80 29.41
N TYR A 434 -20.42 -32.01 28.09
CA TYR A 434 -21.08 -33.14 27.43
C TYR A 434 -20.59 -34.48 28.00
N PRO A 435 -21.48 -35.48 28.13
CA PRO A 435 -21.09 -36.80 28.61
C PRO A 435 -20.21 -37.51 27.56
N THR A 436 -19.18 -38.24 28.02
CA THR A 436 -18.15 -38.84 27.14
C THR A 436 -18.30 -40.34 26.90
N ASN A 437 -19.17 -41.03 27.66
CA ASN A 437 -19.32 -42.49 27.64
C ASN A 437 -20.77 -42.95 27.41
N ASP A 438 -21.60 -42.07 26.86
CA ASP A 438 -23.03 -42.30 26.69
C ASP A 438 -23.32 -42.64 25.23
N ALA A 439 -24.42 -43.34 24.97
CA ALA A 439 -24.79 -43.67 23.61
C ALA A 439 -25.15 -42.39 22.86
N VAL A 440 -24.52 -42.18 21.71
CA VAL A 440 -24.86 -41.11 20.78
C VAL A 440 -25.90 -41.65 19.82
N VAL A 441 -27.09 -41.07 19.84
CA VAL A 441 -28.21 -41.41 18.96
C VAL A 441 -28.33 -40.31 17.91
N ASN A 442 -28.27 -40.70 16.63
CA ASN A 442 -28.40 -39.80 15.48
C ASN A 442 -29.81 -39.84 14.89
#